data_AF-A0A7W7GIT2-F1
#
_entry.id   AF-A0A7W7GIT2-F1
#
_cell.length_a   1.000
_cell.length_b   1.000
_cell.length_c   1.000
_cell.angle_alpha   90.00
_cell.angle_beta   90.00
_cell.angle_gamma   90.00
#
_symmetry.space_group_name_H-M   'P 1'
#
loop_
_entity.id
_entity.type
_entity.pdbx_description
1 polymer ?
#
loop_
_entity_poly.entity_id
_entity_poly.type
_entity_poly.pdbx_seq_one_letter_code
_entity_poly.pdbx_strand_id
1 'polypeptide(L)'
;MAGFRIGRGRNNGAPQTRPHNPPYGQQTPQGPPYGSPPAPQPYPQQQPYGNGGGPSWPQPNAGHGGGQGEPEYFGDGAYPPGPQGPHDPYAANNPGHTQAFSVGEDPYTQGDTYRAGAAAPPSGPVGPRLHWKQLLRGIVLAPNQTFLQMRDYSMWGPALVVTFLYGLLAVFGFDGARKDAINATLSNAVPIVLTTAVAMVLSAFVLGVVTHTLARQLGGDGAWQPTVGLSMLIMSLTDAPRLVFAMFAGGDATFVQLLGWATWIAGGALLTLMVGRSHDLPWPKALGASAIQLIALLSIVKLGTV
;
A
#
# COMPACT_ATOMS: atom_id res chain seq x y z
N MET A 1 -30.12 -29.97 52.07
CA MET A 1 -29.18 -31.10 52.24
C MET A 1 -28.67 -31.45 50.84
N ALA A 2 -27.52 -30.91 50.40
CA ALA A 2 -26.19 -31.54 50.48
C ALA A 2 -26.14 -32.91 49.75
N GLY A 3 -25.21 -33.24 48.87
CA GLY A 3 -23.94 -32.63 48.51
C GLY A 3 -23.18 -33.59 47.57
N PHE A 4 -22.04 -33.10 47.10
CA PHE A 4 -20.97 -33.70 46.30
C PHE A 4 -20.70 -35.21 46.45
N ARG A 5 -20.27 -35.84 45.33
CA ARG A 5 -19.27 -36.92 45.34
C ARG A 5 -18.19 -36.68 44.27
N ILE A 6 -16.95 -36.79 44.74
CA ILE A 6 -15.66 -36.71 44.04
C ILE A 6 -15.10 -38.14 43.93
N GLY A 7 -14.38 -38.42 42.83
CA GLY A 7 -13.42 -39.52 42.69
C GLY A 7 -12.93 -39.58 41.23
N ARG A 8 -11.92 -38.83 40.80
CA ARG A 8 -10.45 -38.98 40.98
C ARG A 8 -9.89 -40.24 40.28
N GLY A 9 -9.32 -40.02 39.09
CA GLY A 9 -8.41 -40.94 38.38
C GLY A 9 -7.56 -40.15 37.39
N ARG A 10 -6.32 -39.82 37.79
CA ARG A 10 -5.25 -39.28 36.94
C ARG A 10 -4.45 -40.48 36.39
N ASN A 11 -4.08 -40.47 35.11
CA ASN A 11 -2.69 -40.66 34.64
C ASN A 11 -2.59 -40.85 33.10
N ASN A 12 -1.68 -40.04 32.53
CA ASN A 12 -0.65 -40.37 31.53
C ASN A 12 -1.06 -40.79 30.11
N GLY A 13 -0.70 -39.95 29.14
CA GLY A 13 -0.47 -40.36 27.75
C GLY A 13 -0.59 -39.23 26.74
N ALA A 14 0.48 -38.48 26.51
CA ALA A 14 0.61 -37.65 25.31
C ALA A 14 0.90 -38.54 24.09
N PRO A 15 0.30 -38.29 22.91
CA PRO A 15 0.85 -38.77 21.65
C PRO A 15 1.58 -37.63 20.93
N GLN A 16 2.91 -37.76 20.95
CA GLN A 16 3.86 -37.01 20.17
C GLN A 16 3.87 -37.61 18.75
N THR A 17 3.29 -36.93 17.77
CA THR A 17 3.34 -37.36 16.36
C THR A 17 4.36 -36.53 15.59
N ARG A 18 5.40 -37.23 15.12
CA ARG A 18 6.52 -36.74 14.30
C ARG A 18 6.13 -36.81 12.80
N PRO A 19 6.65 -35.94 11.92
CA PRO A 19 6.25 -35.89 10.51
C PRO A 19 6.90 -36.99 9.67
N HIS A 20 6.17 -37.49 8.66
CA HIS A 20 6.62 -38.46 7.66
C HIS A 20 6.85 -37.73 6.32
N ASN A 21 8.04 -37.91 5.72
CA ASN A 21 8.45 -37.39 4.41
C ASN A 21 7.60 -37.93 3.24
N PRO A 22 7.50 -37.18 2.13
CA PRO A 22 7.41 -37.75 0.78
C PRO A 22 8.57 -37.33 -0.17
N PRO A 23 8.71 -37.98 -1.35
CA PRO A 23 10.00 -38.29 -1.98
C PRO A 23 10.40 -37.41 -3.18
N TYR A 24 11.68 -37.53 -3.55
CA TYR A 24 12.31 -36.96 -4.74
C TYR A 24 11.63 -37.38 -6.06
N GLY A 25 11.39 -36.41 -6.94
CA GLY A 25 11.02 -36.59 -8.34
C GLY A 25 11.62 -35.48 -9.21
N GLN A 26 12.34 -35.86 -10.26
CA GLN A 26 13.01 -35.03 -11.26
C GLN A 26 12.02 -34.15 -12.06
N GLN A 27 12.42 -32.93 -12.44
CA GLN A 27 12.42 -32.43 -13.83
C GLN A 27 12.80 -30.92 -13.90
N THR A 28 13.60 -30.61 -14.92
CA THR A 28 14.28 -29.36 -15.31
C THR A 28 13.37 -28.13 -15.55
N PRO A 29 13.89 -26.91 -15.37
CA PRO A 29 13.40 -25.74 -16.10
C PRO A 29 14.32 -25.35 -17.28
N GLN A 30 13.79 -25.43 -18.51
CA GLN A 30 14.31 -24.77 -19.71
C GLN A 30 14.21 -23.24 -19.55
N GLY A 31 15.32 -22.52 -19.72
CA GLY A 31 15.34 -21.07 -19.85
C GLY A 31 15.22 -20.63 -21.33
N PRO A 32 14.44 -19.59 -21.65
CA PRO A 32 14.53 -18.93 -22.96
C PRO A 32 15.68 -17.88 -22.97
N PRO A 33 16.52 -17.84 -24.01
CA PRO A 33 17.57 -16.86 -24.17
C PRO A 33 17.09 -15.68 -25.04
N TYR A 34 17.33 -14.44 -24.61
CA TYR A 34 17.30 -13.29 -25.52
C TYR A 34 18.38 -12.29 -25.13
N GLY A 35 19.34 -12.09 -26.04
CA GLY A 35 20.37 -11.07 -25.96
C GLY A 35 20.03 -9.84 -26.79
N SER A 36 20.61 -8.70 -26.42
CA SER A 36 21.32 -7.75 -27.31
C SER A 36 21.80 -6.52 -26.50
N PRO A 37 22.90 -5.86 -26.93
CA PRO A 37 23.72 -4.98 -26.08
C PRO A 37 23.36 -3.48 -26.21
N PRO A 38 23.70 -2.61 -25.24
CA PRO A 38 23.78 -1.18 -25.50
C PRO A 38 25.20 -0.75 -25.93
N ALA A 39 25.23 0.02 -27.01
CA ALA A 39 26.40 0.61 -27.67
C ALA A 39 27.05 1.77 -26.88
N PRO A 40 28.32 2.15 -27.17
CA PRO A 40 29.02 3.24 -26.50
C PRO A 40 28.98 4.61 -27.23
N GLN A 41 29.20 5.68 -26.44
CA GLN A 41 29.61 7.08 -26.77
C GLN A 41 28.52 8.17 -26.98
N PRO A 42 28.83 9.50 -26.90
CA PRO A 42 30.07 10.22 -26.54
C PRO A 42 29.91 11.40 -25.52
N TYR A 43 31.06 11.94 -25.06
CA TYR A 43 31.23 13.19 -24.30
C TYR A 43 30.74 14.47 -25.03
N PRO A 44 30.42 15.54 -24.29
CA PRO A 44 30.92 16.88 -24.62
C PRO A 44 31.46 17.63 -23.36
N GLN A 45 32.71 18.08 -23.33
CA GLN A 45 33.29 19.35 -23.84
C GLN A 45 33.25 20.50 -22.80
N GLN A 46 34.46 21.00 -22.47
CA GLN A 46 34.79 22.06 -21.51
C GLN A 46 34.49 23.48 -22.06
N GLN A 47 34.14 24.46 -21.21
CA GLN A 47 34.88 25.71 -20.79
C GLN A 47 33.96 26.96 -20.99
N PRO A 48 34.26 28.21 -20.55
CA PRO A 48 35.11 28.76 -19.46
C PRO A 48 34.52 30.01 -18.70
N TYR A 49 34.95 30.30 -17.47
CA TYR A 49 34.94 31.64 -16.80
C TYR A 49 35.68 31.50 -15.45
N GLY A 50 36.57 32.35 -14.91
CA GLY A 50 37.05 33.69 -15.22
C GLY A 50 37.44 34.38 -13.90
N ASN A 51 38.76 34.55 -13.67
CA ASN A 51 39.44 35.64 -12.93
C ASN A 51 39.50 35.67 -11.37
N GLY A 52 40.73 35.76 -10.82
CA GLY A 52 41.09 36.74 -9.76
C GLY A 52 41.89 36.31 -8.51
N GLY A 53 43.23 36.51 -8.53
CA GLY A 53 44.13 36.85 -7.39
C GLY A 53 44.55 35.72 -6.42
N GLY A 54 45.79 35.49 -5.98
CA GLY A 54 47.09 36.16 -5.99
C GLY A 54 48.13 35.24 -5.28
N PRO A 55 49.44 35.56 -5.24
CA PRO A 55 50.52 34.55 -5.14
C PRO A 55 51.28 34.49 -3.79
N SER A 56 51.72 33.28 -3.37
CA SER A 56 52.92 33.11 -2.52
C SER A 56 53.42 31.65 -2.43
N TRP A 57 54.67 31.45 -2.83
CA TRP A 57 55.49 30.25 -2.57
C TRP A 57 56.04 30.26 -1.12
N PRO A 58 56.45 29.10 -0.57
CA PRO A 58 57.89 28.86 -0.51
C PRO A 58 58.33 27.43 -0.89
N GLN A 59 59.60 27.35 -1.26
CA GLN A 59 60.34 26.20 -1.79
C GLN A 59 61.14 25.47 -0.65
N PRO A 60 62.07 24.53 -0.93
CA PRO A 60 62.07 23.14 -0.46
C PRO A 60 63.08 22.86 0.67
N ASN A 61 63.07 21.65 1.25
CA ASN A 61 64.24 21.15 1.98
C ASN A 61 64.51 19.66 1.72
N ALA A 62 65.79 19.34 1.73
CA ALA A 62 66.46 18.20 1.11
C ALA A 62 66.80 17.06 2.08
N GLY A 63 67.16 15.89 1.49
CA GLY A 63 67.97 14.82 2.12
C GLY A 63 67.29 13.44 2.12
N HIS A 64 67.94 12.29 1.92
CA HIS A 64 69.29 11.88 1.51
C HIS A 64 69.28 10.32 1.49
N GLY A 65 70.00 9.66 0.55
CA GLY A 65 70.41 8.23 0.56
C GLY A 65 69.30 7.20 0.22
N GLY A 66 69.47 6.14 -0.58
CA GLY A 66 70.64 5.40 -1.04
C GLY A 66 70.51 3.92 -0.61
N GLY A 67 70.43 2.96 -1.54
CA GLY A 67 70.67 1.53 -1.24
C GLY A 67 69.71 0.51 -1.91
N GLN A 68 70.30 -0.40 -2.69
CA GLN A 68 69.70 -1.61 -3.29
C GLN A 68 69.83 -2.80 -2.33
N GLY A 69 68.91 -3.79 -2.37
CA GLY A 69 69.14 -5.14 -1.82
C GLY A 69 67.88 -5.91 -1.36
N GLU A 70 67.49 -6.89 -2.17
CA GLU A 70 66.89 -8.23 -1.90
C GLU A 70 65.79 -8.49 -0.83
N PRO A 71 64.94 -9.55 -1.00
CA PRO A 71 63.77 -9.80 -0.14
C PRO A 71 64.07 -10.81 0.99
N GLU A 72 63.97 -10.38 2.24
CA GLU A 72 64.11 -11.26 3.42
C GLU A 72 62.76 -11.82 3.90
N TYR A 73 62.69 -13.14 3.79
CA TYR A 73 61.67 -14.05 4.26
C TYR A 73 61.98 -14.40 5.73
N PHE A 74 60.98 -14.18 6.61
CA PHE A 74 60.83 -14.71 7.98
C PHE A 74 61.48 -13.89 9.10
N GLY A 75 60.63 -13.37 9.99
CA GLY A 75 61.00 -12.79 11.27
C GLY A 75 59.79 -12.70 12.20
N ASP A 76 59.64 -13.69 13.06
CA ASP A 76 58.80 -13.66 14.27
C ASP A 76 59.28 -12.52 15.19
N GLY A 77 58.38 -11.66 15.66
CA GLY A 77 58.76 -10.55 16.54
C GLY A 77 57.57 -9.73 17.02
N ALA A 78 57.18 -9.98 18.28
CA ALA A 78 56.21 -9.19 19.03
C ALA A 78 56.60 -7.70 19.11
N TYR A 79 55.64 -6.81 18.88
CA TYR A 79 55.76 -5.37 19.15
C TYR A 79 54.54 -4.82 19.93
N PRO A 80 54.72 -3.81 20.80
CA PRO A 80 53.67 -3.28 21.70
C PRO A 80 52.67 -2.37 20.96
N PRO A 81 51.51 -2.04 21.57
CA PRO A 81 50.45 -1.26 20.91
C PRO A 81 50.87 0.21 20.76
N GLY A 82 51.18 0.62 19.52
CA GLY A 82 51.39 2.01 19.16
C GLY A 82 50.07 2.73 18.87
N PRO A 83 49.99 4.06 19.11
CA PRO A 83 48.75 4.83 18.98
C PRO A 83 48.29 4.88 17.52
N GLN A 84 46.99 4.61 17.31
CA GLN A 84 46.30 4.69 16.02
C GLN A 84 46.52 6.05 15.36
N GLY A 85 47.34 6.05 14.30
CA GLY A 85 47.47 7.16 13.37
C GLY A 85 46.21 7.27 12.48
N PRO A 86 45.97 8.45 11.88
CA PRO A 86 44.78 8.68 11.05
C PRO A 86 44.75 7.71 9.86
N HIS A 87 43.62 7.01 9.71
CA HIS A 87 43.33 6.23 8.51
C HIS A 87 43.41 7.15 7.28
N ASP A 88 44.33 6.89 6.36
CA ASP A 88 44.36 7.56 5.06
C ASP A 88 43.41 6.81 4.09
N PRO A 89 42.24 7.38 3.76
CA PRO A 89 41.23 6.73 2.92
C PRO A 89 41.68 6.57 1.45
N TYR A 90 42.85 7.11 1.05
CA TYR A 90 43.35 7.02 -0.33
C TYR A 90 44.43 5.96 -0.55
N ALA A 91 44.90 5.27 0.51
CA ALA A 91 45.85 4.17 0.39
C ALA A 91 45.27 2.93 -0.35
N ALA A 92 43.96 2.91 -0.59
CA ALA A 92 43.25 1.78 -1.16
C ALA A 92 43.21 1.72 -2.71
N ASN A 93 43.94 2.62 -3.40
CA ASN A 93 43.99 2.70 -4.87
C ASN A 93 45.39 2.40 -5.45
N ASN A 94 46.15 1.49 -4.83
CA ASN A 94 47.41 1.00 -5.40
C ASN A 94 47.18 -0.30 -6.22
N PRO A 95 47.78 -0.42 -7.42
CA PRO A 95 47.68 -1.64 -8.22
C PRO A 95 48.38 -2.80 -7.49
N GLY A 96 47.60 -3.81 -7.09
CA GLY A 96 48.09 -4.98 -6.34
C GLY A 96 47.31 -5.30 -5.06
N HIS A 97 46.40 -4.42 -4.61
CA HIS A 97 45.51 -4.67 -3.47
C HIS A 97 44.07 -4.83 -3.92
N THR A 98 43.47 -6.00 -3.72
CA THR A 98 42.02 -6.21 -3.89
C THR A 98 41.31 -5.90 -2.58
N GLN A 99 40.34 -4.99 -2.62
CA GLN A 99 39.39 -4.81 -1.53
C GLN A 99 38.50 -6.05 -1.43
N ALA A 100 38.45 -6.68 -0.25
CA ALA A 100 37.41 -7.66 0.06
C ALA A 100 36.12 -6.87 0.34
N PHE A 101 35.07 -7.12 -0.45
CA PHE A 101 33.77 -6.51 -0.21
C PHE A 101 33.10 -7.19 1.00
N SER A 102 32.91 -6.44 2.09
CA SER A 102 32.06 -6.83 3.21
C SER A 102 30.61 -6.46 2.90
N VAL A 103 29.74 -7.46 2.72
CA VAL A 103 28.29 -7.25 2.66
C VAL A 103 27.80 -7.12 4.10
N GLY A 104 27.62 -5.89 4.59
CA GLY A 104 27.00 -5.65 5.90
C GLY A 104 27.45 -4.43 6.70
N GLU A 105 28.31 -3.57 6.16
CA GLU A 105 28.85 -2.42 6.93
C GLU A 105 28.22 -1.11 6.45
N ASP A 106 26.97 -0.89 6.86
CA ASP A 106 26.37 0.45 6.89
C ASP A 106 26.82 1.11 8.22
N PRO A 107 27.53 2.25 8.22
CA PRO A 107 28.20 2.79 9.41
C PRO A 107 27.25 3.36 10.50
N TYR A 108 25.96 3.05 10.48
CA TYR A 108 24.97 3.53 11.46
C TYR A 108 24.11 2.45 12.14
N THR A 109 24.41 1.16 12.02
CA THR A 109 23.66 0.11 12.75
C THR A 109 24.59 -0.86 13.46
N GLN A 110 25.07 -0.42 14.63
CA GLN A 110 25.78 -1.26 15.58
C GLN A 110 24.82 -2.26 16.23
N GLY A 111 24.86 -3.50 15.73
CA GLY A 111 24.52 -4.70 16.50
C GLY A 111 23.05 -5.07 16.60
N ASP A 112 22.48 -5.64 15.54
CA ASP A 112 21.33 -6.54 15.68
C ASP A 112 21.67 -7.93 15.15
N THR A 113 22.02 -8.80 16.08
CA THR A 113 22.02 -10.26 15.95
C THR A 113 20.73 -10.71 15.25
N TYR A 114 20.84 -11.51 14.18
CA TYR A 114 19.71 -12.15 13.51
C TYR A 114 18.79 -12.86 14.53
N ARG A 115 17.67 -12.21 14.90
CA ARG A 115 16.57 -12.85 15.61
C ARG A 115 15.68 -13.53 14.59
N ALA A 116 15.76 -14.87 14.51
CA ALA A 116 14.72 -15.68 13.89
C ALA A 116 13.40 -15.44 14.66
N GLY A 117 12.52 -14.59 14.12
CA GLY A 117 11.32 -14.09 14.81
C GLY A 117 11.21 -12.57 14.86
N ALA A 118 12.18 -11.81 14.37
CA ALA A 118 11.99 -10.39 14.10
C ALA A 118 10.91 -10.25 13.01
N ALA A 119 9.74 -9.73 13.38
CA ALA A 119 8.72 -9.35 12.44
C ALA A 119 9.37 -8.46 11.37
N ALA A 120 9.17 -8.81 10.09
CA ALA A 120 9.63 -7.98 8.99
C ALA A 120 9.21 -6.53 9.27
N PRO A 121 10.10 -5.53 9.07
CA PRO A 121 9.74 -4.15 9.27
C PRO A 121 8.47 -3.85 8.47
N PRO A 122 7.49 -3.12 9.04
CA PRO A 122 6.23 -2.86 8.38
C PRO A 122 6.52 -2.31 6.98
N SER A 123 5.91 -2.92 5.96
CA SER A 123 6.11 -2.49 4.58
C SER A 123 5.74 -1.00 4.51
N GLY A 124 6.72 -0.18 4.15
CA GLY A 124 6.49 1.25 3.97
C GLY A 124 5.43 1.50 2.89
N PRO A 125 4.89 2.72 2.79
CA PRO A 125 3.91 3.06 1.77
C PRO A 125 4.39 2.65 0.37
N VAL A 126 3.52 1.99 -0.40
CA VAL A 126 3.84 1.44 -1.73
C VAL A 126 4.30 2.52 -2.71
N GLY A 127 3.91 3.78 -2.48
CA GLY A 127 4.35 4.94 -3.25
C GLY A 127 3.86 6.24 -2.61
N PRO A 128 4.13 7.41 -3.21
CA PRO A 128 3.65 8.69 -2.68
C PRO A 128 2.12 8.77 -2.72
N ARG A 129 1.54 9.57 -1.84
CA ARG A 129 0.08 9.82 -1.82
C ARG A 129 -0.38 10.41 -3.15
N LEU A 130 -1.43 9.84 -3.74
CA LEU A 130 -2.04 10.39 -4.95
C LEU A 130 -2.75 11.71 -4.65
N HIS A 131 -2.62 12.65 -5.58
CA HIS A 131 -3.45 13.85 -5.59
C HIS A 131 -4.92 13.46 -5.87
N TRP A 132 -5.89 14.18 -5.31
CA TRP A 132 -7.30 13.77 -5.36
C TRP A 132 -7.84 13.55 -6.79
N LYS A 133 -7.43 14.37 -7.76
CA LYS A 133 -7.80 14.18 -9.18
C LYS A 133 -7.29 12.83 -9.74
N GLN A 134 -6.08 12.44 -9.38
CA GLN A 134 -5.49 11.17 -9.80
C GLN A 134 -6.14 9.99 -9.07
N LEU A 135 -6.50 10.16 -7.78
CA LEU A 135 -7.29 9.19 -7.03
C LEU A 135 -8.62 8.90 -7.72
N LEU A 136 -9.43 9.93 -8.02
CA LEU A 136 -10.75 9.73 -8.63
C LEU A 136 -10.65 9.09 -10.02
N ARG A 137 -9.70 9.56 -10.85
CA ARG A 137 -9.43 8.96 -12.17
C ARG A 137 -8.92 7.52 -12.04
N GLY A 138 -8.06 7.27 -11.07
CA GLY A 138 -7.43 5.99 -10.83
C GLY A 138 -8.40 4.92 -10.35
N ILE A 139 -9.39 5.26 -9.52
CA ILE A 139 -10.45 4.33 -9.10
C ILE A 139 -11.16 3.72 -10.31
N VAL A 140 -11.37 4.51 -11.37
CA VAL A 140 -12.09 4.05 -12.57
C VAL A 140 -11.15 3.39 -13.57
N LEU A 141 -10.00 4.00 -13.86
CA LEU A 141 -9.14 3.58 -14.97
C LEU A 141 -8.02 2.60 -14.57
N ALA A 142 -7.60 2.61 -13.31
CA ALA A 142 -6.51 1.79 -12.80
C ALA A 142 -6.76 1.37 -11.32
N PRO A 143 -7.90 0.70 -11.02
CA PRO A 143 -8.37 0.48 -9.64
C PRO A 143 -7.34 -0.27 -8.79
N ASN A 144 -6.77 -1.33 -9.36
CA ASN A 144 -5.80 -2.19 -8.68
C ASN A 144 -4.57 -1.44 -8.15
N GLN A 145 -3.96 -0.59 -8.99
CA GLN A 145 -2.80 0.20 -8.60
C GLN A 145 -3.19 1.30 -7.62
N THR A 146 -4.34 1.94 -7.86
CA THR A 146 -4.86 3.03 -7.02
C THR A 146 -5.14 2.54 -5.59
N PHE A 147 -5.81 1.41 -5.43
CA PHE A 147 -6.13 0.86 -4.12
C PHE A 147 -4.88 0.40 -3.38
N LEU A 148 -3.94 -0.25 -4.06
CA LEU A 148 -2.65 -0.61 -3.45
C LEU A 148 -1.88 0.62 -2.97
N GLN A 149 -1.78 1.67 -3.79
CA GLN A 149 -1.03 2.88 -3.43
C GLN A 149 -1.71 3.69 -2.33
N MET A 150 -3.04 3.69 -2.29
CA MET A 150 -3.82 4.48 -1.34
C MET A 150 -4.17 3.74 -0.06
N ARG A 151 -3.84 2.44 0.06
CA ARG A 151 -4.12 1.63 1.26
C ARG A 151 -3.51 2.19 2.54
N ASP A 152 -2.43 2.96 2.41
CA ASP A 152 -1.68 3.54 3.53
C ASP A 152 -1.99 5.03 3.77
N TYR A 153 -2.87 5.63 2.96
CA TYR A 153 -3.18 7.07 3.02
C TYR A 153 -4.64 7.34 3.31
N SER A 154 -4.91 8.19 4.28
CA SER A 154 -6.25 8.72 4.51
C SER A 154 -6.65 9.70 3.41
N MET A 155 -7.93 9.70 3.04
CA MET A 155 -8.49 10.56 1.99
C MET A 155 -9.85 11.15 2.36
N TRP A 156 -10.01 11.56 3.62
CA TRP A 156 -11.25 12.17 4.14
C TRP A 156 -11.76 13.33 3.29
N GLY A 157 -10.88 14.27 2.91
CA GLY A 157 -11.25 15.42 2.09
C GLY A 157 -12.02 15.03 0.81
N PRO A 158 -11.41 14.29 -0.13
CA PRO A 158 -12.12 13.87 -1.33
C PRO A 158 -13.28 12.93 -1.05
N ALA A 159 -13.18 12.01 -0.08
CA ALA A 159 -14.28 11.10 0.25
C ALA A 159 -15.53 11.85 0.71
N LEU A 160 -15.39 12.74 1.70
CA LEU A 160 -16.50 13.53 2.22
C LEU A 160 -17.08 14.47 1.15
N VAL A 161 -16.24 15.17 0.39
CA VAL A 161 -16.70 16.10 -0.66
C VAL A 161 -17.44 15.37 -1.76
N VAL A 162 -16.87 14.30 -2.32
CA VAL A 162 -17.50 13.57 -3.45
C VAL A 162 -18.78 12.90 -2.99
N THR A 163 -18.80 12.29 -1.79
CA THR A 163 -20.02 11.67 -1.27
C THR A 163 -21.09 12.69 -0.92
N PHE A 164 -20.72 13.87 -0.43
CA PHE A 164 -21.68 14.95 -0.20
C PHE A 164 -22.31 15.44 -1.50
N LEU A 165 -21.49 15.69 -2.55
CA LEU A 165 -21.98 16.06 -3.88
C LEU A 165 -22.89 14.99 -4.48
N TYR A 166 -22.51 13.72 -4.32
CA TYR A 166 -23.36 12.59 -4.67
C TYR A 166 -24.67 12.60 -3.89
N GLY A 167 -24.65 12.94 -2.59
CA GLY A 167 -25.85 13.04 -1.76
C GLY A 167 -26.80 14.16 -2.20
N LEU A 168 -26.27 15.31 -2.65
CA LEU A 168 -27.07 16.38 -3.25
C LEU A 168 -27.77 15.90 -4.53
N LEU A 169 -27.06 15.09 -5.33
CA LEU A 169 -27.59 14.51 -6.56
C LEU A 169 -28.64 13.41 -6.28
N ALA A 170 -28.42 12.61 -5.22
CA ALA A 170 -29.24 11.45 -4.89
C ALA A 170 -30.71 11.81 -4.59
N VAL A 171 -30.99 13.03 -4.09
CA VAL A 171 -32.35 13.53 -3.88
C VAL A 171 -33.21 13.36 -5.14
N PHE A 172 -32.63 13.56 -6.31
CA PHE A 172 -33.34 13.45 -7.59
C PHE A 172 -33.48 12.02 -8.10
N GLY A 173 -32.75 11.06 -7.52
CA GLY A 173 -32.88 9.64 -7.83
C GLY A 173 -33.93 8.91 -7.00
N PHE A 174 -34.39 9.50 -5.89
CA PHE A 174 -35.43 8.95 -5.03
C PHE A 174 -36.75 9.68 -5.26
N ASP A 175 -37.78 8.98 -5.75
CA ASP A 175 -39.03 9.65 -6.15
C ASP A 175 -39.75 10.38 -5.01
N GLY A 176 -39.68 9.86 -3.78
CA GLY A 176 -40.23 10.54 -2.60
C GLY A 176 -39.51 11.87 -2.31
N ALA A 177 -38.20 11.79 -2.07
CA ALA A 177 -37.38 12.98 -1.77
C ALA A 177 -37.40 14.01 -2.91
N ARG A 178 -37.44 13.54 -4.16
CA ARG A 178 -37.60 14.39 -5.34
C ARG A 178 -38.93 15.13 -5.33
N LYS A 179 -40.05 14.43 -5.07
CA LYS A 179 -41.38 15.04 -4.99
C LYS A 179 -41.43 16.06 -3.86
N ASP A 180 -40.88 15.74 -2.70
CA ASP A 180 -40.86 16.64 -1.55
C ASP A 180 -40.03 17.90 -1.84
N ALA A 181 -38.86 17.74 -2.47
CA ALA A 181 -38.00 18.87 -2.83
C ALA A 181 -38.61 19.76 -3.92
N ILE A 182 -39.27 19.19 -4.94
CA ILE A 182 -39.87 19.94 -6.05
C ILE A 182 -41.14 20.69 -5.60
N ASN A 183 -41.92 20.11 -4.68
CA ASN A 183 -43.14 20.74 -4.16
C ASN A 183 -42.89 21.70 -2.98
N ALA A 184 -41.67 21.72 -2.43
CA ALA A 184 -41.30 22.61 -1.35
C ALA A 184 -41.00 24.04 -1.84
N THR A 185 -41.27 25.02 -0.98
CA THR A 185 -40.73 26.38 -1.16
C THR A 185 -39.20 26.36 -1.07
N LEU A 186 -38.52 27.34 -1.65
CA LEU A 186 -37.04 27.41 -1.67
C LEU A 186 -36.44 27.28 -0.25
N SER A 187 -37.07 27.92 0.75
CA SER A 187 -36.64 27.88 2.16
C SER A 187 -36.72 26.49 2.80
N ASN A 188 -37.56 25.59 2.27
CA ASN A 188 -37.72 24.22 2.74
C ASN A 188 -36.95 23.21 1.85
N ALA A 189 -36.86 23.47 0.54
CA ALA A 189 -36.13 22.63 -0.40
C ALA A 189 -34.63 22.55 -0.06
N VAL A 190 -34.02 23.67 0.32
CA VAL A 190 -32.58 23.70 0.69
C VAL A 190 -32.28 22.81 1.90
N PRO A 191 -32.98 22.93 3.06
CA PRO A 191 -32.82 22.01 4.17
C PRO A 191 -33.06 20.54 3.84
N ILE A 192 -34.08 20.22 3.02
CA ILE A 192 -34.36 18.84 2.58
C ILE A 192 -33.14 18.28 1.86
N VAL A 193 -32.65 18.98 0.84
CA VAL A 193 -31.52 18.54 0.01
C VAL A 193 -30.24 18.39 0.84
N LEU A 194 -29.94 19.35 1.70
CA LEU A 194 -28.75 19.30 2.56
C LEU A 194 -28.82 18.15 3.58
N THR A 195 -29.98 17.95 4.21
CA THR A 195 -30.15 16.87 5.19
C THR A 195 -30.02 15.51 4.52
N THR A 196 -30.60 15.34 3.32
CA THR A 196 -30.39 14.11 2.53
C THR A 196 -28.92 13.92 2.17
N ALA A 197 -28.21 14.97 1.75
CA ALA A 197 -26.80 14.85 1.42
C ALA A 197 -25.95 14.42 2.63
N VAL A 198 -26.20 14.98 3.81
CA VAL A 198 -25.55 14.55 5.06
C VAL A 198 -25.91 13.11 5.41
N ALA A 199 -27.19 12.73 5.30
CA ALA A 199 -27.63 11.36 5.55
C ALA A 199 -26.90 10.37 4.63
N MET A 200 -26.75 10.69 3.34
CA MET A 200 -26.01 9.85 2.39
C MET A 200 -24.52 9.72 2.75
N VAL A 201 -23.88 10.79 3.24
CA VAL A 201 -22.49 10.73 3.75
C VAL A 201 -22.38 9.79 4.95
N LEU A 202 -23.30 9.89 5.91
CA LEU A 202 -23.32 9.02 7.08
C LEU A 202 -23.59 7.56 6.71
N SER A 203 -24.54 7.31 5.81
CA SER A 203 -24.82 5.96 5.31
C SER A 203 -23.59 5.36 4.60
N ALA A 204 -22.94 6.13 3.73
CA ALA A 204 -21.72 5.68 3.04
C ALA A 204 -20.58 5.37 4.02
N PHE A 205 -20.41 6.21 5.03
CA PHE A 205 -19.43 6.02 6.09
C PHE A 205 -19.67 4.73 6.85
N VAL A 206 -20.91 4.52 7.33
CA VAL A 206 -21.30 3.29 8.05
C VAL A 206 -21.08 2.06 7.16
N LEU A 207 -21.44 2.13 5.88
CA LEU A 207 -21.18 1.03 4.94
C LEU A 207 -19.69 0.77 4.77
N GLY A 208 -18.85 1.80 4.71
CA GLY A 208 -17.39 1.63 4.71
C GLY A 208 -16.87 0.96 5.97
N VAL A 209 -17.43 1.29 7.15
CA VAL A 209 -17.07 0.64 8.42
C VAL A 209 -17.42 -0.85 8.39
N VAL A 210 -18.60 -1.18 7.85
CA VAL A 210 -19.02 -2.57 7.66
C VAL A 210 -18.08 -3.30 6.69
N THR A 211 -17.70 -2.69 5.56
CA THR A 211 -16.72 -3.26 4.62
C THR A 211 -15.42 -3.61 5.35
N HIS A 212 -14.88 -2.66 6.12
CA HIS A 212 -13.65 -2.87 6.88
C HIS A 212 -13.80 -4.00 7.91
N THR A 213 -14.90 -4.02 8.66
CA THR A 213 -15.15 -5.02 9.70
C THR A 213 -15.25 -6.43 9.10
N LEU A 214 -15.99 -6.59 8.00
CA LEU A 214 -16.09 -7.88 7.30
C LEU A 214 -14.72 -8.32 6.75
N ALA A 215 -13.96 -7.40 6.14
CA ALA A 215 -12.62 -7.71 5.65
C ALA A 215 -11.68 -8.14 6.80
N ARG A 216 -11.74 -7.49 7.96
CA ARG A 216 -10.99 -7.90 9.17
C ARG A 216 -11.43 -9.28 9.66
N GLN A 217 -12.73 -9.58 9.69
CA GLN A 217 -13.25 -10.89 10.11
C GLN A 217 -12.79 -12.03 9.21
N LEU A 218 -12.55 -11.78 7.92
CA LEU A 218 -12.02 -12.77 6.97
C LEU A 218 -10.49 -12.92 7.00
N GLY A 219 -9.83 -12.21 7.92
CA GLY A 219 -8.37 -12.28 8.15
C GLY A 219 -7.57 -11.21 7.43
N GLY A 220 -8.22 -10.14 6.96
CA GLY A 220 -7.55 -9.02 6.31
C GLY A 220 -6.83 -8.09 7.29
N ASP A 221 -5.78 -7.41 6.85
CA ASP A 221 -4.91 -6.58 7.70
C ASP A 221 -5.02 -5.06 7.44
N GLY A 222 -5.82 -4.67 6.45
CA GLY A 222 -5.95 -3.29 5.99
C GLY A 222 -6.31 -2.25 7.05
N ALA A 223 -5.87 -1.02 6.81
CA ALA A 223 -6.13 0.14 7.67
C ALA A 223 -7.58 0.61 7.57
N TRP A 224 -8.15 1.08 8.68
CA TRP A 224 -9.57 1.45 8.75
C TRP A 224 -9.91 2.70 7.92
N GLN A 225 -9.16 3.81 8.09
CA GLN A 225 -9.48 5.07 7.42
C GLN A 225 -9.43 4.96 5.89
N PRO A 226 -8.41 4.31 5.30
CA PRO A 226 -8.33 4.17 3.85
C PRO A 226 -9.45 3.31 3.29
N THR A 227 -9.79 2.20 3.94
CA THR A 227 -10.91 1.34 3.53
C THR A 227 -12.23 2.09 3.53
N VAL A 228 -12.56 2.82 4.61
CA VAL A 228 -13.81 3.59 4.68
C VAL A 228 -13.85 4.68 3.61
N GLY A 229 -12.78 5.46 3.47
CA GLY A 229 -12.71 6.54 2.48
C GLY A 229 -12.83 6.03 1.04
N LEU A 230 -12.16 4.92 0.71
CA LEU A 230 -12.26 4.29 -0.60
C LEU A 230 -13.65 3.71 -0.86
N SER A 231 -14.27 3.05 0.13
CA SER A 231 -15.65 2.56 0.00
C SER A 231 -16.64 3.69 -0.29
N MET A 232 -16.52 4.82 0.41
CA MET A 232 -17.36 6.00 0.16
C MET A 232 -17.18 6.51 -1.28
N LEU A 233 -15.94 6.64 -1.75
CA LEU A 233 -15.63 7.06 -3.12
C LEU A 233 -16.15 6.09 -4.16
N ILE A 234 -15.93 4.78 -3.98
CA ILE A 234 -16.41 3.75 -4.89
C ILE A 234 -17.93 3.83 -4.99
N MET A 235 -18.65 3.84 -3.86
CA MET A 235 -20.10 3.94 -3.86
C MET A 235 -20.58 5.17 -4.64
N SER A 236 -20.06 6.35 -4.30
CA SER A 236 -20.50 7.61 -4.91
C SER A 236 -20.14 7.73 -6.39
N LEU A 237 -18.91 7.36 -6.79
CA LEU A 237 -18.46 7.47 -8.18
C LEU A 237 -19.17 6.48 -9.09
N THR A 238 -19.36 5.25 -8.62
CA THR A 238 -19.96 4.21 -9.46
C THR A 238 -21.46 4.45 -9.64
N ASP A 239 -22.13 5.01 -8.64
CA ASP A 239 -23.58 5.24 -8.69
C ASP A 239 -23.98 6.56 -9.38
N ALA A 240 -23.10 7.56 -9.38
CA ALA A 240 -23.37 8.87 -9.97
C ALA A 240 -23.86 8.83 -11.44
N PRO A 241 -23.31 8.01 -12.36
CA PRO A 241 -23.82 7.89 -13.71
C PRO A 241 -25.33 7.59 -13.75
N ARG A 242 -25.81 6.62 -12.96
CA ARG A 242 -27.25 6.29 -12.88
C ARG A 242 -28.06 7.52 -12.50
N LEU A 243 -27.65 8.20 -11.44
CA LEU A 243 -28.37 9.36 -10.92
C LEU A 243 -28.40 10.53 -11.92
N VAL A 244 -27.31 10.78 -12.64
CA VAL A 244 -27.26 11.81 -13.68
C VAL A 244 -28.30 11.55 -14.75
N PHE A 245 -28.42 10.32 -15.24
CA PHE A 245 -29.45 9.97 -16.22
C PHE A 245 -30.87 9.95 -15.62
N ALA A 246 -31.01 9.52 -14.36
CA ALA A 246 -32.29 9.51 -13.65
C ALA A 246 -32.91 10.92 -13.50
N MET A 247 -32.08 11.97 -13.36
CA MET A 247 -32.59 13.36 -13.29
C MET A 247 -33.41 13.76 -14.52
N PHE A 248 -33.06 13.23 -15.70
CA PHE A 248 -33.70 13.59 -16.97
C PHE A 248 -34.77 12.57 -17.38
N ALA A 249 -34.47 11.28 -17.27
CA ALA A 249 -35.34 10.20 -17.74
C ALA A 249 -36.30 9.67 -16.66
N GLY A 250 -36.09 10.04 -15.39
CA GLY A 250 -36.74 9.43 -14.24
C GLY A 250 -36.07 8.13 -13.79
N GLY A 251 -36.24 7.76 -12.51
CA GLY A 251 -35.68 6.52 -11.94
C GLY A 251 -36.27 5.25 -12.56
N ASP A 252 -37.53 5.30 -12.98
CA ASP A 252 -38.28 4.16 -13.51
C ASP A 252 -38.00 3.86 -14.99
N ALA A 253 -37.25 4.72 -15.70
CA ALA A 253 -36.92 4.46 -17.10
C ALA A 253 -36.10 3.18 -17.23
N THR A 254 -36.47 2.28 -18.15
CA THR A 254 -35.77 0.99 -18.36
C THR A 254 -34.27 1.17 -18.58
N PHE A 255 -33.86 2.21 -19.29
CA PHE A 255 -32.45 2.56 -19.47
C PHE A 255 -31.75 2.86 -18.14
N VAL A 256 -32.38 3.65 -17.25
CA VAL A 256 -31.85 4.00 -15.93
C VAL A 256 -31.79 2.79 -15.01
N GLN A 257 -32.76 1.88 -15.10
CA GLN A 257 -32.74 0.61 -14.38
C GLN A 257 -31.59 -0.28 -14.83
N LEU A 258 -31.38 -0.44 -16.15
CA LEU A 258 -30.25 -1.19 -16.71
C LEU A 258 -28.92 -0.59 -16.27
N LEU A 259 -28.80 0.75 -16.32
CA LEU A 259 -27.62 1.44 -15.84
C LEU A 259 -27.43 1.22 -14.34
N GLY A 260 -28.50 1.19 -13.55
CA GLY A 260 -28.44 0.90 -12.12
C GLY A 260 -27.92 -0.50 -11.80
N TRP A 261 -28.32 -1.51 -12.58
CA TRP A 261 -27.74 -2.85 -12.47
C TRP A 261 -26.26 -2.86 -12.86
N ALA A 262 -25.90 -2.18 -13.95
CA ALA A 262 -24.52 -2.10 -14.41
C ALA A 262 -23.61 -1.40 -13.37
N THR A 263 -24.05 -0.27 -12.82
CA THR A 263 -23.29 0.47 -11.79
C THR A 263 -23.23 -0.28 -10.47
N TRP A 264 -24.28 -1.03 -10.10
CA TRP A 264 -24.28 -1.88 -8.91
C TRP A 264 -23.26 -3.02 -9.03
N ILE A 265 -23.21 -3.72 -10.17
CA ILE A 265 -22.21 -4.78 -10.44
C ILE A 265 -20.80 -4.18 -10.44
N ALA A 266 -20.61 -3.05 -11.11
CA ALA A 266 -19.32 -2.35 -11.15
C ALA A 266 -18.86 -1.93 -9.74
N GLY A 267 -19.79 -1.45 -8.90
CA GLY A 267 -19.50 -1.08 -7.52
C GLY A 267 -19.06 -2.29 -6.70
N GLY A 268 -19.73 -3.43 -6.87
CA GLY A 268 -19.32 -4.69 -6.24
C GLY A 268 -17.96 -5.20 -6.69
N ALA A 269 -17.65 -5.09 -7.98
CA ALA A 269 -16.33 -5.42 -8.51
C ALA A 269 -15.23 -4.51 -7.92
N LEU A 270 -15.45 -3.19 -7.90
CA LEU A 270 -14.50 -2.23 -7.34
C LEU A 270 -14.30 -2.42 -5.82
N LEU A 271 -15.37 -2.69 -5.07
CA LEU A 271 -15.26 -3.03 -3.64
C LEU A 271 -14.45 -4.31 -3.43
N THR A 272 -14.68 -5.34 -4.26
CA THR A 272 -13.92 -6.59 -4.19
C THR A 272 -12.43 -6.37 -4.46
N LEU A 273 -12.10 -5.60 -5.50
CA LEU A 273 -10.72 -5.24 -5.80
C LEU A 273 -10.10 -4.43 -4.66
N MET A 274 -10.84 -3.44 -4.15
CA MET A 274 -10.39 -2.60 -3.04
C MET A 274 -10.11 -3.42 -1.78
N VAL A 275 -11.02 -4.30 -1.38
CA VAL A 275 -10.82 -5.19 -0.23
C VAL A 275 -9.63 -6.11 -0.46
N GLY A 276 -9.49 -6.70 -1.64
CA GLY A 276 -8.35 -7.56 -1.96
C GLY A 276 -7.00 -6.85 -1.87
N ARG A 277 -6.91 -5.59 -2.33
CA ARG A 277 -5.67 -4.80 -2.33
C ARG A 277 -5.39 -4.08 -1.02
N SER A 278 -6.41 -3.61 -0.32
CA SER A 278 -6.25 -2.86 0.93
C SER A 278 -6.04 -3.77 2.13
N HIS A 279 -6.53 -5.01 2.08
CA HIS A 279 -6.46 -5.96 3.18
C HIS A 279 -5.62 -7.22 2.87
N ASP A 280 -4.88 -7.21 1.76
CA ASP A 280 -4.05 -8.34 1.27
C ASP A 280 -4.78 -9.70 1.32
N LEU A 281 -6.08 -9.66 1.01
CA LEU A 281 -6.96 -10.82 1.04
C LEU A 281 -6.93 -11.57 -0.29
N PRO A 282 -6.90 -12.91 -0.28
CA PRO A 282 -7.16 -13.72 -1.47
C PRO A 282 -8.50 -13.33 -2.08
N TRP A 283 -8.54 -13.25 -3.42
CA TRP A 283 -9.70 -12.79 -4.17
C TRP A 283 -11.04 -13.44 -3.74
N PRO A 284 -11.14 -14.76 -3.45
CA PRO A 284 -12.40 -15.36 -2.99
C PRO A 284 -12.91 -14.79 -1.66
N LYS A 285 -12.01 -14.47 -0.72
CA LYS A 285 -12.40 -13.87 0.57
C LYS A 285 -12.82 -12.41 0.39
N ALA A 286 -12.11 -11.66 -0.44
CA ALA A 286 -12.47 -10.29 -0.77
C ALA A 286 -13.85 -10.20 -1.46
N LEU A 287 -14.13 -11.17 -2.35
CA LEU A 287 -15.44 -11.31 -2.98
C LEU A 287 -16.51 -11.64 -1.94
N GLY A 288 -16.24 -12.58 -1.02
CA GLY A 288 -17.15 -12.93 0.07
C GLY A 288 -17.54 -11.74 0.95
N ALA A 289 -16.56 -10.94 1.41
CA ALA A 289 -16.83 -9.71 2.16
C ALA A 289 -17.75 -8.74 1.40
N SER A 290 -17.45 -8.51 0.11
CA SER A 290 -18.20 -7.57 -0.72
C SER A 290 -19.60 -8.10 -1.04
N ALA A 291 -19.74 -9.39 -1.33
CA ALA A 291 -21.01 -10.03 -1.64
C ALA A 291 -21.98 -10.00 -0.45
N ILE A 292 -21.50 -10.27 0.77
CA ILE A 292 -22.32 -10.18 1.99
C ILE A 292 -22.88 -8.77 2.13
N GLN A 293 -22.04 -7.74 1.96
CA GLN A 293 -22.49 -6.35 2.04
C GLN A 293 -23.52 -5.99 0.97
N LEU A 294 -23.30 -6.40 -0.27
CA LEU A 294 -24.22 -6.12 -1.38
C LEU A 294 -25.56 -6.83 -1.22
N ILE A 295 -25.57 -8.07 -0.74
CA ILE A 295 -26.79 -8.82 -0.46
C ILE A 295 -27.53 -8.21 0.73
N ALA A 296 -26.81 -7.76 1.77
CA ALA A 296 -27.42 -7.08 2.90
C ALA A 296 -28.08 -5.77 2.46
N LEU A 297 -27.41 -4.96 1.64
CA LEU A 297 -27.98 -3.75 1.04
C LEU A 297 -29.20 -4.06 0.18
N LEU A 298 -29.12 -5.05 -0.70
CA LEU A 298 -30.24 -5.44 -1.55
C LEU A 298 -31.43 -5.91 -0.72
N SER A 299 -31.19 -6.70 0.33
CA SER A 299 -32.21 -7.18 1.27
C SER A 299 -32.88 -6.02 1.99
N ILE A 300 -32.12 -5.06 2.52
CA ILE A 300 -32.68 -3.88 3.20
C ILE A 300 -33.53 -3.04 2.24
N VAL A 301 -33.05 -2.79 1.02
CA VAL A 301 -33.78 -2.00 0.04
C VAL A 301 -35.05 -2.70 -0.43
N LYS A 302 -34.98 -4.02 -0.70
CA LYS A 302 -36.12 -4.80 -1.22
C LYS A 302 -37.14 -5.17 -0.14
N LEU A 303 -36.71 -5.39 1.11
CA LEU A 303 -37.58 -5.78 2.22
C LEU A 303 -38.05 -4.59 3.07
N GLY A 304 -37.39 -3.44 3.00
CA GLY A 304 -37.84 -2.21 3.67
C GLY A 304 -38.95 -1.46 2.92
N THR A 305 -39.32 -1.92 1.72
CA THR A 305 -40.36 -1.33 0.87
C THR A 305 -41.68 -2.11 0.88
N VAL A 306 -41.85 -3.07 1.79
CA VAL A 306 -43.13 -3.77 2.05
C VAL A 306 -43.81 -3.20 3.28
#